data_AF-A0A2N0X3I9-F1
#
_entry.id   AF-A0A2N0X3I9-F1
#
_cell.length_a   1.000
_cell.length_b   1.000
_cell.length_c   1.000
_cell.angle_alpha   90.00
_cell.angle_beta   90.00
_cell.angle_gamma   90.00
#
_symmetry.space_group_name_H-M   'P 1'
#
loop_
_entity.id
_entity.type
_entity.pdbx_description
1 polymer ?
#
loop_
_entity_poly.entity_id
_entity_poly.type
_entity_poly.pdbx_seq_one_letter_code
_entity_poly.pdbx_strand_id
1 'polypeptide(L)'
;MYTSQVVKDRAGQCYIVCLRNSSLQTQALKPEKFVNAFTSFQFVTSLQAPFGFWQRLATSNTLFNLQRWQNSNPTLTIEHYAAEALAQGFVQVYKTADVQTLNQQAHNARVKDNFGRGYQLQPATSLLLNHHQEIKSITSRSEALQLIDKLSLDDDAILKMLEANKINIVKAPSEELVTALVDGELVVSIMPPARKPVSKTDFIEEVISSAEPAPATTNVASSPKRIVKAESTRNDKTTAEVLEKAAEAGTPFCEECQKDQAA
;
A
#
# COMPACT_ATOMS: atom_id res chain seq x y z
N MET A 1 5.18 2.61 -11.68
CA MET A 1 4.35 2.24 -12.84
C MET A 1 2.93 2.71 -12.51
N TYR A 2 2.33 3.61 -13.29
CA TYR A 2 1.04 4.24 -12.97
C TYR A 2 -0.07 3.39 -13.58
N THR A 3 -0.64 2.48 -12.81
CA THR A 3 -1.53 1.43 -13.32
C THR A 3 -3.01 1.77 -13.16
N SER A 4 -3.37 2.64 -12.22
CA SER A 4 -4.76 2.91 -11.83
C SER A 4 -4.93 4.28 -11.17
N GLN A 5 -6.00 5.01 -11.48
CA GLN A 5 -6.38 6.22 -10.75
C GLN A 5 -7.90 6.34 -10.61
N VAL A 6 -8.36 6.87 -9.47
CA VAL A 6 -9.76 7.27 -9.28
C VAL A 6 -10.00 8.64 -9.90
N VAL A 7 -10.98 8.72 -10.78
CA VAL A 7 -11.45 9.95 -11.44
C VAL A 7 -12.95 10.10 -11.21
N LYS A 8 -13.42 11.34 -11.13
CA LYS A 8 -14.86 11.64 -10.96
C LYS A 8 -15.45 12.11 -12.28
N ASP A 9 -16.71 11.80 -12.54
CA ASP A 9 -17.45 12.49 -13.61
C ASP A 9 -18.07 13.81 -13.10
N ARG A 10 -18.69 14.56 -14.02
CA ARG A 10 -19.42 15.79 -13.69
C ARG A 10 -20.66 15.56 -12.81
N ALA A 11 -21.19 14.34 -12.75
CA ALA A 11 -22.32 13.96 -11.91
C ALA A 11 -21.88 13.50 -10.50
N GLY A 12 -20.57 13.46 -10.23
CA GLY A 12 -20.00 13.03 -8.96
C GLY A 12 -19.79 11.52 -8.81
N GLN A 13 -20.05 10.72 -9.85
CA GLN A 13 -19.74 9.29 -9.84
C GLN A 13 -18.22 9.07 -9.93
N CYS A 14 -17.71 8.10 -9.18
CA CYS A 14 -16.29 7.77 -9.16
C CYS A 14 -16.00 6.53 -10.00
N TYR A 15 -14.90 6.59 -10.76
CA TYR A 15 -14.44 5.51 -11.61
C TYR A 15 -12.96 5.26 -11.39
N ILE A 16 -12.55 4.00 -11.39
CA ILE A 16 -11.15 3.61 -11.49
C ILE A 16 -10.85 3.37 -12.96
N VAL A 17 -9.91 4.14 -13.50
CA VAL A 17 -9.41 3.95 -14.86
C VAL A 17 -8.04 3.29 -14.76
N CYS A 18 -7.88 2.16 -15.43
CA CYS A 18 -6.64 1.39 -15.42
C CYS A 18 -6.36 0.77 -16.78
N LEU A 19 -5.09 0.44 -17.02
CA LEU A 19 -4.72 -0.36 -18.18
C LEU A 19 -5.18 -1.80 -17.96
N ARG A 20 -5.59 -2.48 -19.03
CA ARG A 20 -5.95 -3.89 -18.96
C ARG A 20 -4.77 -4.71 -18.43
N ASN A 21 -4.89 -5.17 -17.19
CA ASN A 21 -3.89 -6.01 -16.56
C ASN A 21 -4.42 -7.45 -16.47
N SER A 22 -3.69 -8.42 -17.02
CA SER A 22 -4.07 -9.82 -16.98
C SER A 22 -4.00 -10.44 -15.58
N SER A 23 -3.28 -9.81 -14.63
CA SER A 23 -2.98 -10.43 -13.34
C SER A 23 -4.03 -10.21 -12.24
N LEU A 24 -4.98 -9.29 -12.40
CA LEU A 24 -5.95 -8.89 -11.36
C LEU A 24 -7.40 -9.27 -11.72
N GLN A 25 -7.59 -10.42 -12.36
CA GLN A 25 -8.94 -10.91 -12.68
C GLN A 25 -9.61 -11.49 -11.43
N THR A 26 -10.24 -10.64 -10.62
CA THR A 26 -11.31 -11.10 -9.74
C THR A 26 -12.59 -11.25 -10.57
N GLN A 27 -13.28 -12.39 -10.42
CA GLN A 27 -14.48 -12.71 -11.22
C GLN A 27 -15.62 -11.70 -11.01
N ALA A 28 -15.66 -11.05 -9.84
CA ALA A 28 -16.63 -10.01 -9.51
C ALA A 28 -16.44 -8.68 -10.28
N LEU A 29 -15.20 -8.32 -10.63
CA LEU A 29 -14.93 -7.01 -11.23
C LEU A 29 -15.28 -7.00 -12.72
N LYS A 30 -16.43 -6.42 -13.04
CA LYS A 30 -16.87 -6.20 -14.41
C LYS A 30 -16.54 -4.77 -14.84
N PRO A 31 -15.69 -4.58 -15.86
CA PRO A 31 -15.45 -3.25 -16.41
C PRO A 31 -16.68 -2.75 -17.15
N GLU A 32 -16.85 -1.42 -17.17
CA GLU A 32 -17.81 -0.74 -18.02
C GLU A 32 -17.54 -1.08 -19.49
N LYS A 33 -18.61 -1.33 -20.25
CA LYS A 33 -18.52 -1.73 -21.65
C LYS A 33 -18.73 -0.53 -22.55
N PHE A 34 -17.81 -0.35 -23.49
CA PHE A 34 -17.88 0.71 -24.47
C PHE A 34 -17.83 0.12 -25.87
N VAL A 35 -18.87 0.38 -26.66
CA VAL A 35 -19.06 -0.24 -27.98
C VAL A 35 -18.57 0.66 -29.11
N ASN A 36 -18.51 1.98 -28.89
CA ASN A 36 -18.17 2.96 -29.91
C ASN A 36 -17.16 3.99 -29.37
N ALA A 37 -16.22 4.40 -30.20
CA ALA A 37 -15.30 5.49 -29.92
C ALA A 37 -16.03 6.81 -29.59
N PHE A 38 -17.16 7.11 -30.22
CA PHE A 38 -17.92 8.34 -29.95
C PHE A 38 -18.46 8.39 -28.50
N THR A 39 -19.14 7.33 -28.04
CA THR A 39 -19.65 7.26 -26.67
C THR A 39 -18.51 7.21 -25.66
N SER A 40 -17.40 6.55 -26.02
CA SER A 40 -16.17 6.52 -25.23
C SER A 40 -15.57 7.92 -25.07
N PHE A 41 -15.59 8.72 -26.13
CA PHE A 41 -15.08 10.09 -26.11
C PHE A 41 -15.95 11.01 -25.24
N GLN A 42 -17.27 10.90 -25.35
CA GLN A 42 -18.19 11.62 -24.46
C GLN A 42 -17.95 11.25 -22.99
N PHE A 43 -17.75 9.96 -22.70
CA PHE A 43 -17.39 9.51 -21.37
C PHE A 43 -16.05 10.12 -20.91
N VAL A 44 -14.98 9.99 -21.69
CA VAL A 44 -13.64 10.52 -21.37
C VAL A 44 -13.67 12.03 -21.09
N THR A 45 -14.41 12.80 -21.90
CA THR A 45 -14.54 14.26 -21.75
C THR A 45 -15.47 14.69 -20.62
N SER A 46 -16.33 13.79 -20.13
CA SER A 46 -17.15 14.00 -18.94
C SER A 46 -16.37 13.80 -17.62
N LEU A 47 -15.19 13.16 -17.68
CA LEU A 47 -14.35 12.91 -16.52
C LEU A 47 -13.54 14.15 -16.11
N GLN A 48 -13.52 14.42 -14.82
CA GLN A 48 -12.65 15.38 -14.15
C GLN A 48 -11.28 14.73 -13.90
N ALA A 49 -10.56 14.43 -14.98
CA ALA A 49 -9.24 13.83 -14.90
C ALA A 49 -8.17 14.89 -14.56
N PRO A 50 -7.18 14.58 -13.70
CA PRO A 50 -6.07 15.50 -13.43
C PRO A 50 -5.26 15.82 -14.68
N PHE A 51 -4.60 16.98 -14.69
CA PHE A 51 -3.75 17.38 -15.80
C PHE A 51 -2.69 16.31 -16.13
N GLY A 52 -2.55 16.03 -17.42
CA GLY A 52 -1.62 15.02 -17.95
C GLY A 52 -2.00 13.56 -17.65
N PHE A 53 -3.16 13.29 -17.05
CA PHE A 53 -3.59 11.92 -16.73
C PHE A 53 -3.63 11.02 -17.97
N TRP A 54 -4.36 11.43 -19.02
CA TRP A 54 -4.49 10.65 -20.25
C TRP A 54 -3.16 10.44 -20.95
N GLN A 55 -2.27 11.43 -20.91
CA GLN A 55 -0.94 11.31 -21.47
C GLN A 55 -0.08 10.29 -20.70
N ARG A 56 -0.11 10.31 -19.36
CA ARG A 56 0.58 9.30 -18.53
C ARG A 56 0.03 7.89 -18.74
N LEU A 57 -1.29 7.77 -18.89
CA LEU A 57 -1.93 6.50 -19.16
C LEU A 57 -1.52 5.97 -20.54
N ALA A 58 -1.53 6.83 -21.56
CA ALA A 58 -1.13 6.50 -22.92
C ALA A 58 0.34 6.08 -23.03
N THR A 59 1.25 6.77 -22.35
CA THR A 59 2.68 6.40 -22.35
C THR A 59 2.95 5.11 -21.59
N SER A 60 2.10 4.78 -20.61
CA SER A 60 2.18 3.50 -19.87
C SER A 60 1.55 2.33 -20.63
N ASN A 61 0.77 2.59 -21.68
CA ASN A 61 0.08 1.57 -22.45
C ASN A 61 1.00 0.96 -23.52
N THR A 62 1.48 -0.25 -23.24
CA THR A 62 2.33 -1.00 -24.17
C THR A 62 1.52 -1.70 -25.28
N LEU A 63 0.23 -1.94 -25.06
CA LEU A 63 -0.65 -2.68 -25.98
C LEU A 63 -1.19 -1.77 -27.09
N PHE A 64 -1.42 -0.49 -26.80
CA PHE A 64 -1.90 0.51 -27.75
C PHE A 64 -0.92 1.68 -27.83
N ASN A 65 0.03 1.62 -28.77
CA ASN A 65 1.15 2.55 -28.81
C ASN A 65 0.73 3.98 -29.20
N LEU A 66 0.97 4.94 -28.30
CA LEU A 66 0.63 6.36 -28.50
C LEU A 66 1.29 6.98 -29.74
N GLN A 67 2.58 6.71 -29.98
CA GLN A 67 3.32 7.32 -31.09
C GLN A 67 2.77 6.87 -32.45
N ARG A 68 2.48 5.57 -32.60
CA ARG A 68 1.84 5.04 -33.82
C ARG A 68 0.46 5.63 -34.05
N TRP A 69 -0.32 5.78 -32.97
CA TRP A 69 -1.63 6.40 -33.05
C TRP A 69 -1.55 7.87 -33.46
N GLN A 70 -0.65 8.65 -32.86
CA GLN A 70 -0.46 10.07 -33.19
C GLN A 70 -0.02 10.29 -34.64
N ASN A 71 0.85 9.41 -35.18
CA ASN A 71 1.26 9.48 -36.58
C ASN A 71 0.07 9.28 -37.54
N SER A 72 -0.91 8.46 -37.14
CA SER A 72 -2.11 8.20 -37.93
C SER A 72 -3.19 9.26 -37.72
N ASN A 73 -3.16 9.96 -36.58
CA ASN A 73 -4.18 10.91 -36.15
C ASN A 73 -3.56 12.22 -35.63
N PRO A 74 -2.82 12.99 -36.46
CA PRO A 74 -2.02 14.12 -35.99
C PRO A 74 -2.85 15.30 -35.46
N THR A 75 -4.11 15.41 -35.87
CA THR A 75 -5.03 16.49 -35.48
C THR A 75 -5.89 16.15 -34.26
N LEU A 76 -5.89 14.90 -33.80
CA LEU A 76 -6.73 14.45 -32.70
C LEU A 76 -6.05 14.64 -31.35
N THR A 77 -6.85 14.92 -30.34
CA THR A 77 -6.37 15.13 -28.97
C THR A 77 -6.11 13.82 -28.23
N ILE A 78 -5.40 13.88 -27.10
CA ILE A 78 -5.09 12.70 -26.28
C ILE A 78 -6.36 12.01 -25.73
N GLU A 79 -7.45 12.75 -25.57
CA GLU A 79 -8.76 12.21 -25.16
C GLU A 79 -9.35 11.28 -26.23
N HIS A 80 -9.10 11.54 -27.52
CA HIS A 80 -9.53 10.64 -28.61
C HIS A 80 -8.74 9.32 -28.55
N TYR A 81 -7.44 9.39 -28.29
CA TYR A 81 -6.63 8.19 -28.04
C TYR A 81 -7.20 7.38 -26.89
N ALA A 82 -7.51 8.03 -25.76
CA ALA A 82 -8.04 7.35 -24.58
C ALA A 82 -9.41 6.70 -24.87
N ALA A 83 -10.27 7.39 -25.63
CA ALA A 83 -11.57 6.88 -26.05
C ALA A 83 -11.46 5.64 -26.95
N GLU A 84 -10.54 5.64 -27.92
CA GLU A 84 -10.28 4.47 -28.77
C GLU A 84 -9.68 3.31 -27.97
N ALA A 85 -8.71 3.59 -27.10
CA ALA A 85 -8.08 2.58 -26.26
C ALA A 85 -9.10 1.90 -25.33
N LEU A 86 -10.10 2.65 -24.88
CA LEU A 86 -11.20 2.20 -24.04
C LEU A 86 -12.25 1.41 -24.83
N ALA A 87 -12.64 1.87 -26.03
CA ALA A 87 -13.52 1.11 -26.93
C ALA A 87 -12.90 -0.22 -27.38
N GLN A 88 -11.57 -0.27 -27.57
CA GLN A 88 -10.84 -1.48 -27.94
C GLN A 88 -10.50 -2.38 -26.73
N GLY A 89 -10.83 -1.94 -25.52
CA GLY A 89 -10.61 -2.71 -24.29
C GLY A 89 -9.15 -2.81 -23.83
N PHE A 90 -8.27 -1.92 -24.30
CA PHE A 90 -6.91 -1.76 -23.77
C PHE A 90 -6.89 -0.98 -22.46
N VAL A 91 -7.90 -0.12 -22.27
CA VAL A 91 -8.16 0.63 -21.03
C VAL A 91 -9.49 0.13 -20.48
N GLN A 92 -9.51 -0.13 -19.17
CA GLN A 92 -10.69 -0.61 -18.47
C GLN A 92 -11.10 0.40 -17.41
N VAL A 93 -12.41 0.52 -17.24
CA VAL A 93 -13.03 1.45 -16.31
C VAL A 93 -13.95 0.68 -15.39
N TYR A 94 -13.82 0.92 -14.09
CA TYR A 94 -14.63 0.27 -13.07
C TYR A 94 -15.34 1.32 -12.24
N LYS A 95 -16.66 1.19 -12.09
CA LYS A 95 -17.40 2.03 -11.16
C LYS A 95 -16.99 1.72 -9.73
N THR A 96 -16.77 2.75 -8.93
CA THR A 96 -16.31 2.59 -7.53
C THR A 96 -16.92 3.64 -6.62
N ALA A 97 -16.83 3.39 -5.31
CA ALA A 97 -16.95 4.45 -4.32
C ALA A 97 -15.71 5.37 -4.37
N ASP A 98 -15.84 6.57 -3.80
CA ASP A 98 -14.72 7.49 -3.68
C ASP A 98 -13.60 6.92 -2.77
N VAL A 99 -12.39 7.44 -2.91
CA VAL A 99 -11.20 6.95 -2.18
C VAL A 99 -11.36 7.07 -0.65
N GLN A 100 -12.03 8.11 -0.16
CA GLN A 100 -12.23 8.30 1.28
C GLN A 100 -13.21 7.27 1.84
N THR A 101 -14.32 7.04 1.14
CA THR A 101 -15.29 6.01 1.44
C THR A 101 -14.61 4.64 1.42
N LEU A 102 -13.86 4.29 0.38
CA LEU A 102 -13.13 3.01 0.33
C LEU A 102 -12.19 2.85 1.53
N ASN A 103 -11.44 3.89 1.90
CA ASN A 103 -10.56 3.85 3.07
C ASN A 103 -11.33 3.72 4.39
N GLN A 104 -12.48 4.37 4.53
CA GLN A 104 -13.36 4.24 5.70
C GLN A 104 -13.95 2.83 5.80
N GLN A 105 -14.46 2.29 4.70
CA GLN A 105 -14.98 0.92 4.63
C GLN A 105 -13.90 -0.08 5.04
N ALA A 106 -12.71 0.09 4.48
CA ALA A 106 -11.56 -0.71 4.81
C ALA A 106 -11.22 -0.58 6.31
N HIS A 107 -11.27 0.61 6.90
CA HIS A 107 -10.99 0.79 8.34
C HIS A 107 -12.04 0.08 9.22
N ASN A 108 -13.32 0.18 8.85
CA ASN A 108 -14.43 -0.37 9.62
C ASN A 108 -14.51 -1.89 9.55
N ALA A 109 -13.94 -2.50 8.52
CA ALA A 109 -13.91 -3.95 8.33
C ALA A 109 -12.56 -4.59 8.71
N ARG A 110 -11.92 -4.07 9.77
CA ARG A 110 -10.67 -4.64 10.33
C ARG A 110 -10.96 -5.59 11.47
N VAL A 111 -10.29 -6.73 11.43
CA VAL A 111 -10.42 -7.81 12.41
C VAL A 111 -9.03 -8.28 12.81
N LYS A 112 -8.86 -8.74 14.04
CA LYS A 112 -7.63 -9.42 14.47
C LYS A 112 -7.94 -10.88 14.74
N ASP A 113 -7.05 -11.77 14.32
CA ASP A 113 -7.14 -13.16 14.79
C ASP A 113 -6.71 -13.26 16.26
N ASN A 114 -6.94 -14.45 16.83
CA ASN A 114 -6.54 -14.80 18.20
C ASN A 114 -5.02 -14.68 18.45
N PHE A 115 -4.21 -14.58 17.39
CA PHE A 115 -2.75 -14.40 17.45
C PHE A 115 -2.31 -12.94 17.22
N GLY A 116 -3.26 -12.01 17.14
CA GLY A 116 -3.01 -10.58 16.94
C GLY A 116 -2.67 -10.16 15.51
N ARG A 117 -2.77 -11.06 14.51
CA ARG A 117 -2.62 -10.71 13.09
C ARG A 117 -3.85 -9.97 12.60
N GLY A 118 -3.64 -8.82 11.96
CA GLY A 118 -4.71 -8.01 11.40
C GLY A 118 -5.14 -8.51 10.03
N TYR A 119 -6.45 -8.62 9.84
CA TYR A 119 -7.11 -8.89 8.57
C TYR A 119 -8.03 -7.71 8.26
N GLN A 120 -8.19 -7.42 6.99
CA GLN A 120 -9.04 -6.35 6.53
C GLN A 120 -9.87 -6.85 5.36
N LEU A 121 -11.19 -6.73 5.48
CA LEU A 121 -12.08 -6.98 4.35
C LEU A 121 -12.26 -5.70 3.56
N GLN A 122 -12.16 -5.81 2.24
CA GLN A 122 -12.30 -4.69 1.32
C GLN A 122 -13.12 -5.13 0.11
N PRO A 123 -13.83 -4.20 -0.56
CA PRO A 123 -14.45 -4.52 -1.83
C PRO A 123 -13.37 -4.81 -2.88
N ALA A 124 -13.68 -5.66 -3.85
CA ALA A 124 -12.76 -6.05 -4.91
C ALA A 124 -12.15 -4.86 -5.67
N THR A 125 -12.91 -3.76 -5.81
CA THR A 125 -12.44 -2.54 -6.48
C THR A 125 -11.21 -1.92 -5.81
N SER A 126 -11.02 -2.14 -4.51
CA SER A 126 -9.85 -1.66 -3.76
C SER A 126 -8.55 -2.33 -4.22
N LEU A 127 -8.62 -3.54 -4.78
CA LEU A 127 -7.45 -4.24 -5.33
C LEU A 127 -6.83 -3.51 -6.52
N LEU A 128 -7.65 -2.78 -7.26
CA LEU A 128 -7.18 -2.00 -8.40
C LEU A 128 -6.32 -0.83 -7.95
N LEU A 129 -6.47 -0.33 -6.71
CA LEU A 129 -5.72 0.81 -6.18
C LEU A 129 -4.51 0.40 -5.34
N ASN A 130 -4.63 -0.69 -4.57
CA ASN A 130 -3.65 -1.11 -3.58
C ASN A 130 -2.86 -2.34 -4.04
N HIS A 131 -1.82 -2.14 -4.85
CA HIS A 131 -0.98 -3.25 -5.36
C HIS A 131 0.02 -3.83 -4.34
N HIS A 132 0.11 -3.25 -3.14
CA HIS A 132 1.14 -3.60 -2.14
C HIS A 132 0.62 -4.43 -0.96
N GLN A 133 -0.65 -4.79 -0.94
CA GLN A 133 -1.22 -5.61 0.13
C GLN A 133 -1.17 -7.09 -0.23
N GLU A 134 -0.80 -7.93 0.72
CA GLU A 134 -0.90 -9.39 0.57
C GLU A 134 -2.38 -9.77 0.64
N ILE A 135 -2.89 -10.26 -0.49
CA ILE A 135 -4.30 -10.62 -0.66
C ILE A 135 -4.42 -12.12 -0.46
N LYS A 136 -5.26 -12.53 0.49
CA LYS A 136 -5.65 -13.93 0.63
C LYS A 136 -6.83 -14.20 -0.30
N SER A 137 -6.55 -14.88 -1.43
CA SER A 137 -7.61 -15.38 -2.31
C SER A 137 -8.38 -16.50 -1.61
N ILE A 138 -9.70 -16.42 -1.63
CA ILE A 138 -10.61 -17.44 -1.10
C ILE A 138 -11.40 -17.95 -2.29
N THR A 139 -11.24 -19.23 -2.61
CA THR A 139 -11.82 -19.82 -3.81
C THR A 139 -12.89 -20.86 -3.50
N SER A 140 -13.00 -21.25 -2.23
CA SER A 140 -13.94 -22.29 -1.80
C SER A 140 -14.74 -21.88 -0.57
N ARG A 141 -15.96 -22.42 -0.48
CA ARG A 141 -16.84 -22.26 0.68
C ARG A 141 -16.17 -22.73 1.97
N SER A 142 -15.42 -23.83 1.91
CA SER A 142 -14.69 -24.38 3.05
C SER A 142 -13.59 -23.45 3.56
N GLU A 143 -12.84 -22.80 2.67
CA GLU A 143 -11.81 -21.83 3.06
C GLU A 143 -12.42 -20.58 3.71
N ALA A 144 -13.56 -20.11 3.19
CA ALA A 144 -14.30 -18.98 3.74
C ALA A 144 -14.79 -19.28 5.16
N LEU A 145 -15.39 -20.46 5.39
CA LEU A 145 -15.83 -20.89 6.71
C LEU A 145 -14.66 -21.02 7.69
N GLN A 146 -13.55 -21.65 7.28
CA GLN A 146 -12.34 -21.72 8.10
C GLN A 146 -11.78 -20.35 8.47
N LEU A 147 -11.91 -19.36 7.58
CA LEU A 147 -11.50 -18.00 7.88
C LEU A 147 -12.41 -17.37 8.95
N ILE A 148 -13.72 -17.51 8.81
CA ILE A 148 -14.70 -17.01 9.79
C ILE A 148 -14.42 -17.63 11.17
N ASP A 149 -14.22 -18.95 11.22
CA ASP A 149 -13.88 -19.67 12.45
C ASP A 149 -12.55 -19.19 13.04
N LYS A 150 -11.53 -18.98 12.20
CA LYS A 150 -10.20 -18.50 12.63
C LYS A 150 -10.27 -17.09 13.23
N LEU A 151 -11.15 -16.25 12.70
CA LEU A 151 -11.33 -14.88 13.14
C LEU A 151 -12.30 -14.75 14.33
N SER A 152 -12.93 -15.85 14.76
CA SER A 152 -13.92 -15.89 15.85
C SER A 152 -14.99 -14.80 15.68
N LEU A 153 -15.50 -14.61 14.46
CA LEU A 153 -16.45 -13.55 14.15
C LEU A 153 -17.86 -13.90 14.63
N ASP A 154 -18.46 -13.00 15.40
CA ASP A 154 -19.87 -13.03 15.77
C ASP A 154 -20.75 -12.44 14.64
N ASP A 155 -22.02 -12.86 14.60
CA ASP A 155 -22.96 -12.41 13.56
C ASP A 155 -23.12 -10.88 13.53
N ASP A 156 -23.05 -10.20 14.68
CA ASP A 156 -23.10 -8.74 14.75
C ASP A 156 -21.88 -8.06 14.12
N ALA A 157 -20.68 -8.62 14.29
CA ALA A 157 -19.49 -8.11 13.62
C ALA A 157 -19.54 -8.40 12.11
N ILE A 158 -20.03 -9.57 11.71
CA ILE A 158 -20.23 -9.91 10.29
C ILE A 158 -21.21 -8.93 9.64
N LEU A 159 -22.36 -8.66 10.29
CA LEU A 159 -23.34 -7.68 9.82
C LEU A 159 -22.71 -6.30 9.61
N LYS A 160 -21.97 -5.78 10.60
CA LYS A 160 -21.27 -4.49 10.47
C LYS A 160 -20.29 -4.46 9.31
N MET A 161 -19.59 -5.57 9.03
CA MET A 161 -18.66 -5.66 7.90
C MET A 161 -19.39 -5.69 6.55
N LEU A 162 -20.49 -6.44 6.45
CA LEU A 162 -21.30 -6.49 5.24
C LEU A 162 -21.93 -5.12 4.93
N GLU A 163 -22.49 -4.47 5.95
CA GLU A 163 -23.08 -3.13 5.84
C GLU A 163 -22.02 -2.08 5.47
N ALA A 164 -20.84 -2.12 6.10
CA ALA A 164 -19.73 -1.23 5.77
C ALA A 164 -19.36 -1.35 4.28
N ASN A 165 -19.41 -2.56 3.72
CA ASN A 165 -19.10 -2.80 2.32
C ASN A 165 -20.29 -2.64 1.37
N LYS A 166 -21.47 -2.22 1.88
CA LYS A 166 -22.72 -2.04 1.12
C LYS A 166 -23.16 -3.31 0.38
N ILE A 167 -22.93 -4.47 0.99
CA ILE A 167 -23.38 -5.75 0.45
C ILE A 167 -24.84 -5.95 0.79
N ASN A 168 -25.62 -6.42 -0.18
CA ASN A 168 -27.03 -6.69 0.04
C ASN A 168 -27.18 -7.99 0.84
N ILE A 169 -27.79 -7.90 2.02
CA ILE A 169 -27.93 -9.04 2.93
C ILE A 169 -29.27 -9.70 2.65
N VAL A 170 -29.25 -10.83 1.94
CA VAL A 170 -30.45 -11.60 1.59
C VAL A 170 -30.57 -12.85 2.47
N LYS A 171 -29.44 -13.39 2.92
CA LYS A 171 -29.34 -14.61 3.75
C LYS A 171 -28.83 -14.30 5.15
N ALA A 172 -28.59 -15.36 5.93
CA ALA A 172 -27.91 -15.25 7.22
C ALA A 172 -26.53 -14.58 7.04
N PRO A 173 -26.06 -13.76 8.00
CA PRO A 173 -24.86 -12.94 7.83
C PRO A 173 -23.61 -13.75 7.48
N SER A 174 -23.41 -14.88 8.15
CA SER A 174 -22.29 -15.79 7.89
C SER A 174 -22.34 -16.41 6.49
N GLU A 175 -23.52 -16.79 6.00
CA GLU A 175 -23.68 -17.32 4.64
C GLU A 175 -23.47 -16.26 3.57
N GLU A 176 -23.92 -15.03 3.82
CA GLU A 176 -23.74 -13.90 2.90
C GLU A 176 -22.26 -13.51 2.81
N LEU A 177 -21.55 -13.46 3.95
CA LEU A 177 -20.11 -13.22 3.96
C LEU A 177 -19.34 -14.29 3.18
N VAL A 178 -19.69 -15.56 3.38
CA VAL A 178 -19.08 -16.66 2.62
C VAL A 178 -19.35 -16.51 1.13
N THR A 179 -20.57 -16.16 0.75
CA THR A 179 -20.96 -15.95 -0.66
C THR A 179 -20.16 -14.80 -1.27
N ALA A 180 -20.12 -13.64 -0.60
CA ALA A 180 -19.39 -12.46 -1.05
C ALA A 180 -17.87 -12.69 -1.18
N LEU A 181 -17.28 -13.52 -0.31
CA LEU A 181 -15.88 -13.91 -0.39
C LEU A 181 -15.59 -14.87 -1.56
N VAL A 182 -16.47 -15.84 -1.79
CA VAL A 182 -16.32 -16.84 -2.87
C VAL A 182 -16.57 -16.22 -4.25
N ASP A 183 -17.58 -15.38 -4.37
CA ASP A 183 -17.88 -14.65 -5.60
C ASP A 183 -16.79 -13.59 -5.91
N GLY A 184 -15.95 -13.29 -4.91
CA GLY A 184 -14.84 -12.36 -5.02
C GLY A 184 -15.28 -10.90 -5.00
N GLU A 185 -16.49 -10.61 -4.51
CA GLU A 185 -16.97 -9.24 -4.25
C GLU A 185 -16.21 -8.63 -3.07
N LEU A 186 -15.93 -9.44 -2.07
CA LEU A 186 -15.06 -9.13 -0.94
C LEU A 186 -13.74 -9.84 -1.07
N VAL A 187 -12.70 -9.13 -0.65
CA VAL A 187 -11.33 -9.64 -0.65
C VAL A 187 -10.71 -9.37 0.71
N VAL A 188 -9.91 -10.33 1.19
CA VAL A 188 -9.25 -10.27 2.49
C VAL A 188 -7.80 -9.88 2.29
N SER A 189 -7.39 -8.74 2.81
CA SER A 189 -5.98 -8.35 2.87
C SER A 189 -5.40 -8.60 4.26
N ILE A 190 -4.16 -9.11 4.29
CA ILE A 190 -3.41 -9.33 5.51
C ILE A 190 -2.66 -8.04 5.83
N MET A 191 -2.90 -7.48 7.01
CA MET A 191 -2.19 -6.29 7.45
C MET A 191 -0.79 -6.68 7.92
N PRO A 192 0.27 -5.99 7.47
CA PRO A 192 1.59 -6.21 8.01
C PRO A 192 1.57 -5.92 9.52
N PRO A 193 2.32 -6.69 10.32
CA PRO A 193 2.38 -6.46 11.76
C PRO A 193 2.81 -5.03 12.02
N ALA A 194 2.09 -4.33 12.88
CA ALA A 194 2.43 -2.97 13.26
C ALA A 194 3.87 -2.99 13.78
N ARG A 195 4.79 -2.34 13.04
CA ARG A 195 6.14 -2.11 13.54
C ARG A 195 5.97 -1.34 14.84
N LYS A 196 6.29 -1.97 15.96
CA LYS A 196 6.38 -1.25 17.24
C LYS A 196 7.29 -0.04 16.96
N PRO A 197 6.90 1.18 17.35
CA PRO A 197 7.87 2.27 17.33
C PRO A 197 9.06 1.78 18.15
N VAL A 198 10.24 1.78 17.53
CA VAL A 198 11.49 1.57 18.27
C VAL A 198 11.46 2.61 19.38
N SER A 199 11.43 2.11 20.61
CA SER A 199 11.11 2.89 21.80
C SER A 199 12.04 4.09 21.97
N LYS A 200 11.43 5.22 22.35
CA LYS A 200 11.89 6.15 23.40
C LYS A 200 13.39 6.09 23.76
N THR A 201 14.22 6.72 22.96
CA THR A 201 15.43 7.44 23.37
C THR A 201 15.80 8.36 22.20
N ASP A 202 16.20 9.59 22.52
CA ASP A 202 16.53 10.68 21.59
C ASP A 202 15.36 11.56 21.14
N PHE A 203 14.53 11.96 22.11
CA PHE A 203 14.09 13.35 22.13
C PHE A 203 15.25 14.18 22.70
N ILE A 204 16.17 14.62 21.84
CA ILE A 204 16.94 15.82 22.15
C ILE A 204 15.95 16.97 21.93
N GLU A 205 15.41 17.45 23.04
CA GLU A 205 14.74 18.74 23.12
C GLU A 205 15.80 19.78 22.76
N GLU A 206 15.90 20.12 21.47
CA GLU A 206 16.61 21.33 21.03
C GLU A 206 15.83 22.51 21.58
N VAL A 207 16.16 22.90 22.81
CA VAL A 207 15.78 24.17 23.40
C VAL A 207 16.47 25.25 22.56
N ILE A 208 15.77 25.70 21.52
CA ILE A 208 16.08 26.92 20.80
C ILE A 208 15.77 28.07 21.76
N SER A 209 16.72 28.38 22.64
CA SER A 209 16.76 29.67 23.34
C SER A 209 17.35 30.69 22.38
N SER A 210 16.49 31.34 21.60
CA SER A 210 16.82 32.58 20.90
C SER A 210 17.05 33.69 21.93
N ALA A 211 18.31 33.93 22.28
CA ALA A 211 18.75 35.19 22.84
C ALA A 211 19.29 36.07 21.70
N GLU A 212 18.64 37.23 21.54
CA GLU A 212 18.96 38.30 20.60
C GLU A 212 20.35 38.94 20.88
N PRO A 213 21.07 39.47 19.86
CA PRO A 213 22.49 39.78 19.97
C PRO A 213 22.78 41.27 20.19
N ALA A 214 23.86 41.59 20.91
CA ALA A 214 24.77 42.75 20.70
C ALA A 214 25.88 42.78 21.78
N PRO A 215 26.99 43.54 21.61
CA PRO A 215 27.90 43.54 20.47
C PRO A 215 29.41 43.52 20.85
N ALA A 216 30.23 43.18 19.85
CA ALA A 216 31.61 43.60 19.60
C ALA A 216 32.70 43.54 20.70
N THR A 217 33.73 42.72 20.49
CA THR A 217 35.10 43.26 20.32
C THR A 217 36.07 42.30 19.63
N THR A 218 37.02 42.94 18.97
CA THR A 218 37.96 42.53 17.92
C THR A 218 39.18 41.76 18.44
N ASN A 219 39.79 41.01 17.49
CA ASN A 219 41.23 40.80 17.27
C ASN A 219 41.98 39.57 17.84
N VAL A 220 42.25 38.65 16.89
CA VAL A 220 43.56 38.20 16.37
C VAL A 220 44.57 37.48 17.31
N ALA A 221 44.95 36.30 16.81
CA ALA A 221 46.20 35.52 16.97
C ALA A 221 46.39 34.64 18.21
N SER A 222 46.38 33.32 18.00
CA SER A 222 47.57 32.43 18.12
C SER A 222 47.20 30.93 18.14
N SER A 223 47.85 30.12 17.31
CA SER A 223 47.94 28.64 17.42
C SER A 223 48.84 28.25 18.62
N PRO A 224 49.13 26.96 18.97
CA PRO A 224 48.60 25.63 18.56
C PRO A 224 48.35 24.63 19.74
N LYS A 225 48.08 23.35 19.42
CA LYS A 225 47.98 22.11 20.27
C LYS A 225 46.55 21.83 20.81
N ARG A 226 45.98 20.62 20.72
CA ARG A 226 46.55 19.27 20.94
C ARG A 226 45.67 18.21 20.25
N ILE A 227 46.25 17.43 19.35
CA ILE A 227 45.70 16.15 18.89
C ILE A 227 45.90 15.15 20.03
N VAL A 228 44.84 14.49 20.48
CA VAL A 228 44.94 13.23 21.23
C VAL A 228 44.15 12.19 20.45
N LYS A 229 44.91 11.28 19.82
CA LYS A 229 44.45 9.98 19.36
C LYS A 229 43.99 9.17 20.58
N ALA A 230 42.85 8.50 20.46
CA ALA A 230 42.61 7.21 21.11
C ALA A 230 42.13 6.23 20.03
N GLU A 231 43.10 5.54 19.46
CA GLU A 231 42.93 4.29 18.71
C GLU A 231 42.51 3.22 19.73
N SER A 232 41.37 2.57 19.52
CA SER A 232 41.10 1.25 20.11
C SER A 232 40.79 0.30 18.97
N THR A 233 41.85 -0.38 18.55
CA THR A 233 41.87 -1.50 17.62
C THR A 233 41.09 -2.67 18.23
N ARG A 234 39.85 -2.89 17.77
CA ARG A 234 39.10 -4.11 18.07
C ARG A 234 39.65 -5.22 17.16
N ASN A 235 40.33 -6.20 17.75
CA ASN A 235 40.92 -7.33 17.04
C ASN A 235 39.89 -8.46 17.01
N ASP A 236 38.99 -8.45 16.03
CA ASP A 236 37.80 -9.31 15.94
C ASP A 236 38.12 -10.82 15.83
N LYS A 237 39.40 -11.18 15.66
CA LYS A 237 39.82 -12.57 15.48
C LYS A 237 39.96 -13.34 16.80
N THR A 238 40.30 -12.67 17.89
CA THR A 238 40.46 -13.31 19.21
C THR A 238 39.13 -13.52 19.94
N THR A 239 38.11 -12.73 19.62
CA THR A 239 36.75 -12.85 20.18
C THR A 239 36.01 -14.08 19.64
N ALA A 240 36.27 -14.48 18.40
CA ALA A 240 35.64 -15.65 17.79
C ALA A 240 36.11 -16.98 18.42
N GLU A 241 37.41 -17.16 18.62
CA GLU A 241 37.97 -18.40 19.21
C GLU A 241 37.56 -18.61 20.68
N VAL A 242 37.31 -17.53 21.42
CA VAL A 242 36.88 -17.61 22.82
C VAL A 242 35.39 -17.96 22.93
N LEU A 243 34.56 -17.44 22.02
CA LEU A 243 33.14 -17.78 21.96
C LEU A 243 32.91 -19.25 21.58
N GLU A 244 33.75 -19.80 20.70
CA GLU A 244 33.67 -21.19 20.27
C GLU A 244 34.00 -22.15 21.44
N LYS A 245 35.05 -21.83 22.23
CA LYS A 245 35.40 -22.60 23.43
C LYS A 245 34.36 -22.50 24.56
N ALA A 246 33.74 -21.34 24.74
CA ALA A 246 32.67 -21.17 25.75
C ALA A 246 31.40 -21.94 25.37
N ALA A 247 31.09 -22.01 24.08
CA ALA A 247 29.97 -22.79 23.56
C ALA A 247 30.20 -24.31 23.73
N GLU A 248 31.41 -24.81 23.49
CA GLU A 248 31.76 -26.22 23.74
C GLU A 248 31.72 -26.58 25.23
N ALA A 249 32.08 -25.65 26.12
CA ALA A 249 32.08 -25.85 27.56
C ALA A 249 30.70 -25.66 28.23
N GLY A 250 29.68 -25.20 27.49
CA GLY A 250 28.32 -25.00 27.99
C GLY A 250 28.18 -23.90 29.06
N THR A 251 29.11 -22.93 29.10
CA THR A 251 29.08 -21.82 30.06
C THR A 251 28.78 -20.48 29.36
N PRO A 252 27.96 -19.60 29.97
CA PRO A 252 27.65 -18.30 29.36
C PRO A 252 28.89 -17.40 29.35
N PHE A 253 29.22 -16.87 28.17
CA PHE A 253 30.32 -15.92 27.98
C PHE A 253 29.97 -14.56 28.59
N CYS A 254 30.83 -14.05 29.47
CA CYS A 254 30.73 -12.71 30.04
C CYS A 254 31.90 -11.84 29.54
N GLU A 255 31.59 -10.87 28.68
CA GLU A 255 32.57 -9.98 28.04
C GLU A 255 33.21 -8.99 29.04
N GLU A 256 32.58 -8.74 30.19
CA GLU A 256 33.13 -7.89 31.26
C GLU A 256 34.20 -8.61 32.10
N CYS A 257 34.03 -9.91 32.38
CA CYS A 257 35.02 -10.69 33.14
C CYS A 257 36.36 -10.86 32.42
N GLN A 258 36.38 -10.73 31.09
CA GLN A 258 37.60 -10.86 30.30
C GLN A 258 38.45 -9.59 30.32
N LYS A 259 37.85 -8.43 30.61
CA LYS A 259 38.58 -7.15 30.73
C LYS A 259 39.35 -7.05 32.04
N ASP A 260 38.90 -7.70 33.10
CA ASP A 260 39.55 -7.69 34.42
C ASP A 260 40.76 -8.64 34.54
N GLN A 261 40.95 -9.56 33.58
CA GLN A 261 42.14 -10.43 33.53
C GLN A 261 43.29 -9.83 32.71
N ALA A 262 43.08 -8.69 32.06
CA ALA A 262 44.07 -8.00 31.24
C ALA A 262 44.60 -6.70 31.89
N ALA A 263 44.39 -6.53 33.20
CA ALA A 263 44.94 -5.46 34.02
C ALA A 263 46.09 -5.96 34.91
#